data_AF-A0A8T5LBZ4-F1
#
_entry.id   AF-A0A8T5LBZ4-F1
#
_cell.length_a   1.000
_cell.length_b   1.000
_cell.length_c   1.000
_cell.angle_alpha   90.00
_cell.angle_beta   90.00
_cell.angle_gamma   90.00
#
_symmetry.space_group_name_H-M   'P 1'
#
loop_
_entity.id
_entity.type
_entity.pdbx_description
1 polymer ?
#
loop_
_entity_poly.entity_id
_entity_poly.type
_entity_poly.pdbx_seq_one_letter_code
_entity_poly.pdbx_strand_id
1 'polypeptide(L)' 'MLPQMDAGIFLPFEDGMFGAGVFGEARFLKDRKKLIYEINSSGIVTRMEVLDLSRELSIEDTRARIRR' A
#
# COMPACT_ATOMS: atom_id res chain seq x y z
N MET A 1 -2.07 -21.81 -15.78
CA MET A 1 -1.87 -21.45 -14.37
C MET A 1 -1.29 -20.05 -14.36
N LEU A 2 -1.95 -19.07 -13.73
CA LEU A 2 -1.38 -17.72 -13.57
C LEU A 2 -0.53 -17.70 -12.29
N PRO A 3 0.58 -16.96 -12.25
CA PRO A 3 1.40 -16.83 -11.05
C PRO A 3 0.57 -16.30 -9.88
N GLN A 4 0.71 -16.94 -8.72
CA GLN A 4 0.07 -16.51 -7.48
C GLN A 4 1.02 -15.60 -6.72
N MET A 5 0.57 -14.40 -6.35
CA MET A 5 1.32 -13.48 -5.51
C MET A 5 1.24 -13.91 -4.04
N ASP A 6 2.39 -14.12 -3.40
CA ASP A 6 2.47 -14.52 -1.98
C ASP A 6 2.78 -13.36 -1.02
N ALA A 7 3.20 -12.21 -1.55
CA ALA A 7 3.49 -11.00 -0.78
C ALA A 7 3.32 -9.74 -1.66
N GLY A 8 3.25 -8.58 -1.01
CA GLY A 8 3.26 -7.27 -1.67
C GLY A 8 4.16 -6.27 -0.95
N ILE A 9 4.80 -5.39 -1.71
CA ILE A 9 5.57 -4.25 -1.21
C ILE A 9 4.96 -2.97 -1.76
N PHE A 10 4.65 -2.03 -0.88
CA PHE A 10 3.92 -0.81 -1.24
C PHE A 10 4.70 0.43 -0.83
N LEU A 11 4.69 1.42 -1.70
CA LEU A 11 5.31 2.73 -1.49
C LEU A 11 4.19 3.73 -1.15
N PRO A 12 4.15 4.28 0.08
CA PRO A 12 3.26 5.39 0.40
C PRO A 12 3.77 6.69 -0.25
N PHE A 13 2.90 7.71 -0.27
CA PHE A 13 3.31 9.09 -0.52
C PHE A 13 4.28 9.58 0.57
N GLU A 14 4.94 10.71 0.33
CA GLU A 14 5.93 11.28 1.26
C GLU A 14 5.38 11.55 2.67
N ASP A 15 4.08 11.80 2.80
CA ASP A 15 3.39 11.99 4.08
C ASP A 15 2.93 10.68 4.75
N GLY A 16 3.32 9.53 4.19
CA GLY A 16 2.97 8.21 4.70
C GLY A 16 1.57 7.71 4.31
N MET A 17 0.82 8.48 3.51
CA MET A 17 -0.52 8.07 3.06
C MET A 17 -0.44 7.12 1.86
N PHE A 18 -1.40 6.22 1.72
CA PHE A 18 -1.52 5.33 0.56
C PHE A 18 -2.63 5.80 -0.37
N GLY A 19 -2.35 5.78 -1.67
CA GLY A 19 -3.40 5.96 -2.66
C GLY A 19 -4.46 4.85 -2.56
N ALA A 20 -5.71 5.19 -2.84
CA ALA A 20 -6.86 4.29 -2.70
C ALA A 20 -6.65 2.91 -3.38
N GLY A 21 -6.08 2.90 -4.59
CA GLY A 21 -5.81 1.66 -5.33
C GLY A 21 -4.74 0.79 -4.66
N VAL A 22 -3.61 1.40 -4.29
CA VAL A 22 -2.49 0.74 -3.60
C VAL A 22 -2.96 0.17 -2.26
N PHE A 23 -3.73 0.95 -1.50
CA PHE A 23 -4.32 0.51 -0.24
C PHE A 23 -5.30 -0.66 -0.44
N GLY A 24 -6.12 -0.62 -1.49
CA GLY A 24 -7.02 -1.70 -1.86
C GLY A 24 -6.31 -3.02 -2.13
N GLU A 25 -5.17 -2.98 -2.84
CA GLU A 25 -4.33 -4.16 -3.08
C GLU A 25 -3.68 -4.67 -1.79
N ALA A 26 -3.16 -3.78 -0.95
CA ALA A 26 -2.62 -4.14 0.36
C ALA A 26 -3.69 -4.82 1.23
N ARG A 27 -4.90 -4.28 1.28
CA ARG A 27 -6.05 -4.88 1.99
C ARG A 27 -6.39 -6.27 1.44
N PHE A 28 -6.45 -6.41 0.12
CA PHE A 28 -6.71 -7.70 -0.54
C PHE A 28 -5.71 -8.79 -0.16
N LEU A 29 -4.41 -8.44 -0.04
CA LEU A 29 -3.36 -9.36 0.41
C LEU A 29 -3.48 -9.65 1.90
N LYS A 30 -3.79 -8.64 2.73
CA LYS A 30 -3.94 -8.79 4.18
C LYS A 30 -5.05 -9.76 4.53
N ASP A 31 -6.21 -9.63 3.87
CA ASP A 31 -7.37 -10.49 4.06
C ASP A 31 -7.07 -11.96 3.73
N ARG A 32 -6.09 -12.20 2.86
CA ARG A 32 -5.57 -13.54 2.50
C ARG A 32 -4.40 -13.99 3.37
N LYS A 33 -4.12 -13.28 4.46
CA LYS A 33 -3.01 -13.54 5.39
C LYS A 33 -1.64 -13.57 4.69
N LYS A 34 -1.50 -12.81 3.60
CA LYS A 34 -0.23 -12.67 2.88
C LYS A 34 0.65 -11.63 3.54
N LEU A 35 1.94 -11.67 3.23
CA LEU A 35 2.92 -10.74 3.77
C LEU A 35 2.83 -9.40 3.05
N ILE A 36 2.90 -8.32 3.83
CA ILE A 36 2.86 -6.95 3.33
C ILE A 36 4.08 -6.22 3.86
N TYR A 37 4.73 -5.50 2.96
CA TYR A 37 5.88 -4.66 3.25
C TYR A 37 5.59 -3.23 2.81
N GLU A 38 6.15 -2.29 3.54
CA GLU A 38 6.22 -0.89 3.16
C GLU A 38 7.66 -0.56 2.76
N ILE A 39 7.85 0.14 1.65
CA ILE A 39 9.13 0.76 1.31
C ILE A 39 8.97 2.27 1.46
N ASN A 40 9.83 2.91 2.26
CA ASN A 40 9.79 4.37 2.40
C ASN A 40 10.61 5.06 1.30
N SER A 41 10.57 6.40 1.25
CA SER A 41 11.29 7.21 0.27
C SER A 41 12.81 7.07 0.33
N SER A 42 13.36 6.61 1.46
CA SER A 42 14.78 6.28 1.64
C SER A 42 15.12 4.86 1.18
N GLY A 43 14.17 4.09 0.65
CA GLY A 43 14.35 2.71 0.21
C GLY A 43 14.39 1.67 1.34
N ILE A 44 14.06 2.06 2.58
CA ILE A 44 14.02 1.14 3.72
C ILE A 44 12.73 0.34 3.66
N VAL A 45 12.86 -0.99 3.70
CA VAL A 45 11.74 -1.94 3.65
C VAL A 45 11.40 -2.41 5.06
N THR A 46 10.14 -2.22 5.46
CA THR A 46 9.63 -2.64 6.76
C THR A 46 8.43 -3.56 6.59
N ARG A 47 8.38 -4.65 7.35
CA ARG A 47 7.21 -5.54 7.37
C ARG A 47 6.05 -4.86 8.10
N MET A 48 4.87 -4.86 7.49
CA MET A 48 3.64 -4.32 8.08
C MET A 48 2.87 -5.42 8.80
N GLU A 49 2.84 -5.38 10.13
CA GLU A 49 2.02 -6.31 10.92
C GLU A 49 0.54 -5.92 10.90
N VAL A 50 0.23 -4.63 10.78
CA VAL A 50 -1.13 -4.08 10.73
C VAL A 50 -1.25 -3.12 9.54
N LEU A 51 -2.39 -3.16 8.86
CA LEU A 51 -2.76 -2.19 7.84
C LEU A 51 -3.65 -1.12 8.50
N ASP A 52 -3.12 0.07 8.71
CA ASP A 52 -3.82 1.19 9.34
C ASP A 52 -4.75 1.89 8.35
N LEU A 53 -6.06 1.79 8.60
CA LEU A 53 -7.11 2.36 7.75
C LEU A 53 -7.08 3.89 7.70
N SER A 54 -6.50 4.56 8.70
CA SER A 54 -6.39 6.03 8.71
C SER A 54 -5.45 6.56 7.62
N ARG A 55 -4.64 5.68 7.02
CA ARG A 55 -3.68 6.00 5.96
C ARG A 55 -4.23 5.83 4.54
N GLU A 56 -5.49 5.38 4.39
CA GLU A 56 -6.16 5.26 3.08
C GLU A 56 -6.63 6.63 2.60
N LEU A 57 -6.14 7.06 1.43
CA LEU A 57 -6.68 8.24 0.74
C LEU A 57 -7.99 7.92 0.03
N SER A 58 -8.84 8.94 -0.12
CA SER A 58 -9.95 8.88 -1.07
C SER A 58 -9.43 8.78 -2.51
N ILE A 59 -10.31 8.38 -3.43
CA ILE A 59 -9.98 8.32 -4.87
C ILE A 59 -9.64 9.74 -5.38
N GLU A 60 -10.39 10.73 -4.94
CA GLU A 60 -10.25 12.14 -5.27
C GLU A 60 -8.89 12.68 -4.80
N ASP A 61 -8.52 12.44 -3.54
CA ASP A 61 -7.24 12.89 -2.97
C ASP A 61 -6.05 12.18 -3.63
N THR A 62 -6.20 10.89 -3.92
CA THR A 62 -5.18 10.12 -4.65
C THR A 62 -4.92 10.75 -6.01
N ARG A 63 -5.98 11.10 -6.77
CA ARG A 63 -5.87 11.74 -8.08
C ARG A 63 -5.24 13.12 -8.00
N ALA A 64 -5.56 13.89 -6.96
CA ALA A 64 -5.01 15.23 -6.76
C ALA A 64 -3.49 15.22 -6.56
N ARG A 65 -2.95 14.16 -5.93
CA ARG A 65 -1.51 14.02 -5.66
C ARG A 65 -0.68 13.56 -6.86
N ILE A 66 -1.27 12.75 -7.74
CA ILE A 66 -0.56 12.21 -8.93
C ILE A 66 -0.38 13.28 -10.03
N ARG A 67 -1.23 14.31 -10.05
CA ARG A 67 -1.22 15.34 -11.10
C ARG A 67 -0.26 16.51 -10.86
N ARG A 68 0.67 16.40 -9.90
CA ARG A 68 1.69 17.40 -9.61
C ARG A 68 3.02 17.09 -10.28
#